data_AF-A0A7I8BF51-F1
#
_entry.id   AF-A0A7I8BF51-F1
#
_cell.length_a   1.000
_cell.length_b   1.000
_cell.length_c   1.000
_cell.angle_alpha   90.00
_cell.angle_beta   90.00
_cell.angle_gamma   90.00
#
_symmetry.space_group_name_H-M   'P 1'
#
loop_
_entity.id
_entity.type
_entity.pdbx_description
1 polymer ?
#
loop_
_entity_poly.entity_id
_entity_poly.type
_entity_poly.pdbx_seq_one_letter_code
_entity_poly.pdbx_strand_id
1 'polypeptide(L)'
;MNMSLKPILNSVEQECPRLAKEAARPTLCHPAMRPTHVDTVVAASMLLVDSKTLLKSHSQKGNYSGIRPVRLPSRKLAWPLADIEKLLNIDGCDK
;
A
#
# COMPACT_ATOMS: atom_id res chain seq x y z
N MET A 1 25.62 9.61 43.12
CA MET A 1 26.22 10.24 41.91
C MET A 1 26.09 9.25 40.78
N ASN A 2 25.03 9.43 40.02
CA ASN A 2 24.48 8.56 39.01
C ASN A 2 24.61 9.32 37.71
N MET A 3 25.40 8.86 36.74
CA MET A 3 25.32 9.33 35.35
C MET A 3 25.84 8.25 34.39
N SER A 4 24.95 7.84 33.46
CA SER A 4 25.20 7.61 32.02
C SER A 4 26.20 6.51 31.60
N LEU A 5 25.94 5.57 30.68
CA LEU A 5 25.05 5.49 29.52
C LEU A 5 24.76 4.01 29.22
N LYS A 6 23.53 3.66 28.84
CA LYS A 6 23.25 2.41 28.11
C LYS A 6 22.92 2.78 26.65
N PRO A 7 23.46 2.06 25.65
CA PRO A 7 23.20 2.34 24.26
C PRO A 7 21.76 2.02 23.88
N ILE A 8 21.14 2.97 23.17
CA ILE A 8 19.82 2.86 22.54
C ILE A 8 19.99 2.01 21.28
N LEU A 9 19.72 0.71 21.38
CA LEU A 9 19.33 -0.08 20.21
C LEU A 9 17.82 0.09 20.05
N ASN A 10 17.46 1.02 19.18
CA ASN A 10 16.11 1.31 18.74
C ASN A 10 15.64 0.18 17.82
N SER A 11 15.25 -0.96 18.40
CA SER A 11 14.42 -1.97 17.75
C SER A 11 13.02 -1.37 17.59
N VAL A 12 12.79 -0.70 16.46
CA VAL A 12 11.43 -0.44 16.00
C VAL A 12 10.97 -1.68 15.25
N GLU A 13 10.78 -2.78 16.00
CA GLU A 13 9.78 -3.77 15.61
C GLU A 13 8.44 -3.06 15.74
N GLN A 14 7.93 -2.54 14.63
CA GLN A 14 6.52 -2.17 14.56
C GLN A 14 5.72 -3.45 14.42
N GLU A 15 5.46 -4.03 15.59
CA GLU A 15 4.41 -4.99 15.84
C GLU A 15 3.09 -4.45 15.29
N CYS A 16 2.52 -5.13 14.30
CA CYS A 16 1.16 -4.90 13.83
C CYS A 16 0.18 -5.14 15.01
N PRO A 17 -0.68 -4.17 15.40
CA PRO A 17 -1.73 -4.45 16.35
C PRO A 17 -2.76 -5.37 15.69
N ARG A 18 -2.73 -6.62 16.14
CA ARG A 18 -3.75 -7.65 15.89
C ARG A 18 -5.13 -7.15 16.32
N LEU A 19 -6.14 -7.57 15.56
CA LEU A 19 -7.29 -8.36 16.01
C LEU A 19 -8.10 -8.66 14.75
N ALA A 20 -7.77 -9.75 14.04
CA ALA A 20 -8.46 -11.02 14.25
C ALA A 20 -9.99 -10.85 14.27
N LYS A 21 -10.57 -10.63 13.10
CA LYS A 21 -11.93 -11.09 12.81
C LYS A 21 -11.83 -12.31 11.90
N GLU A 22 -11.53 -13.42 12.57
CA GLU A 22 -12.16 -14.74 12.40
C GLU A 22 -12.54 -15.17 10.97
N ALA A 23 -11.70 -16.05 10.42
CA ALA A 23 -12.07 -17.32 9.79
C ALA A 23 -13.35 -17.35 8.95
N ALA A 24 -13.30 -16.76 7.75
CA ALA A 24 -13.97 -17.28 6.57
C ALA A 24 -13.41 -16.58 5.32
N ARG A 25 -12.13 -16.76 5.00
CA ARG A 25 -11.74 -16.57 3.61
C ARG A 25 -11.85 -17.95 2.99
N PRO A 26 -12.94 -18.29 2.26
CA PRO A 26 -12.78 -19.32 1.27
C PRO A 26 -11.56 -18.88 0.45
N THR A 27 -10.57 -19.75 0.33
CA THR A 27 -9.58 -19.68 -0.73
C THR A 27 -10.37 -19.70 -2.04
N LEU A 28 -10.93 -18.56 -2.43
CA LEU A 28 -11.38 -18.31 -3.78
C LEU A 28 -10.07 -18.07 -4.54
N CYS A 29 -9.36 -19.16 -4.83
CA CYS A 29 -8.48 -19.26 -6.00
C CYS A 29 -9.36 -19.23 -7.26
N HIS A 30 -10.22 -18.21 -7.39
CA HIS A 30 -10.94 -17.97 -8.63
C HIS A 30 -10.10 -16.95 -9.38
N PRO A 31 -9.40 -17.35 -10.47
CA PRO A 31 -8.65 -16.42 -11.31
C PRO A 31 -9.55 -15.30 -11.89
N ALA A 32 -10.87 -15.46 -11.80
CA ALA A 32 -11.88 -14.49 -12.21
C ALA A 32 -12.09 -13.29 -11.26
N MET A 33 -11.60 -13.31 -10.01
CA MET A 33 -11.84 -12.22 -9.03
C MET A 33 -10.56 -11.53 -8.59
N ARG A 34 -9.67 -11.21 -9.54
CA ARG A 34 -8.57 -10.28 -9.28
C ARG A 34 -9.20 -8.89 -9.11
N PRO A 35 -9.05 -8.22 -7.95
CA PRO A 35 -9.50 -6.84 -7.81
C PRO A 35 -8.84 -5.99 -8.90
N THR A 36 -9.59 -5.13 -9.58
CA THR A 36 -9.01 -4.20 -10.57
C THR A 36 -8.39 -2.97 -9.91
N HIS A 37 -8.82 -2.68 -8.68
CA HIS A 37 -8.39 -1.52 -7.91
C HIS A 37 -8.05 -1.93 -6.46
N VAL A 38 -7.14 -1.19 -5.84
CA VAL A 38 -6.70 -1.38 -4.45
C VAL A 38 -6.84 -0.09 -3.63
N ASP A 39 -6.97 -0.25 -2.32
CA ASP A 39 -6.94 0.86 -1.37
C ASP A 39 -5.56 1.54 -1.33
N THR A 40 -5.52 2.80 -0.90
CA THR A 40 -4.29 3.61 -0.79
C THR A 40 -3.18 2.94 0.01
N VAL A 41 -3.50 2.25 1.11
CA VAL A 41 -2.48 1.57 1.94
C VAL A 41 -1.82 0.45 1.16
N VAL A 42 -2.61 -0.35 0.45
CA VAL A 42 -2.11 -1.47 -0.36
C VAL A 42 -1.30 -0.95 -1.55
N ALA A 43 -1.78 0.09 -2.24
CA ALA A 43 -1.04 0.73 -3.32
C ALA A 43 0.32 1.28 -2.85
N ALA A 44 0.36 1.89 -1.67
CA ALA A 44 1.59 2.43 -1.08
C ALA A 44 2.60 1.31 -0.76
N SER A 45 2.13 0.19 -0.19
CA SER A 45 2.98 -0.98 0.02
C SER A 45 3.52 -1.58 -1.27
N MET A 46 2.70 -1.66 -2.34
CA MET A 46 3.14 -2.16 -3.65
C MET A 46 4.19 -1.25 -4.30
N LEU A 47 4.05 0.06 -4.14
CA LEU A 47 4.98 1.07 -4.67
C LEU A 47 6.19 1.32 -3.76
N LEU A 48 6.29 0.63 -2.62
CA LEU A 48 7.35 0.81 -1.61
C LEU A 48 7.46 2.27 -1.11
N VAL A 49 6.32 2.95 -0.97
CA VAL A 49 6.25 4.33 -0.47
C VAL A 49 5.33 4.46 0.73
N ASP A 50 5.49 5.54 1.50
CA ASP A 50 4.56 5.85 2.57
C ASP A 50 3.19 6.30 2.04
N SER A 51 2.14 5.85 2.71
CA SER A 51 0.75 6.19 2.36
C SER A 51 0.48 7.71 2.37
N LYS A 52 1.11 8.47 3.27
CA LYS A 52 0.95 9.94 3.33
C LYS A 52 1.59 10.61 2.13
N THR A 53 2.72 10.10 1.63
CA THR A 53 3.37 10.60 0.41
C THR A 53 2.45 10.42 -0.80
N LEU A 54 1.82 9.26 -0.90
CA LEU A 54 0.89 8.93 -1.97
C LEU A 54 -0.34 9.86 -1.94
N LEU A 55 -0.94 10.05 -0.76
CA LEU A 55 -2.04 11.00 -0.55
C LEU A 55 -1.64 12.44 -0.82
N LYS A 56 -0.44 12.85 -0.40
CA LYS A 56 0.10 14.20 -0.64
C LYS A 56 0.26 14.47 -2.14
N SER A 57 0.82 13.53 -2.89
CA SER A 57 0.94 13.66 -4.35
C SER A 57 -0.43 13.78 -5.00
N HIS A 58 -1.39 12.93 -4.60
CA HIS A 58 -2.75 13.01 -5.12
C HIS A 58 -3.40 14.37 -4.81
N SER A 59 -3.22 14.90 -3.58
CA SER A 59 -3.78 16.22 -3.23
C SER A 59 -3.15 17.37 -4.00
N GLN A 60 -1.86 17.28 -4.35
CA GLN A 60 -1.15 18.36 -5.05
C GLN A 60 -1.32 18.31 -6.56
N LYS A 61 -1.27 17.10 -7.15
CA LYS A 61 -1.20 16.88 -8.60
C LYS A 61 -2.42 16.16 -9.17
N GLY A 62 -3.29 15.61 -8.33
CA GLY A 62 -4.41 14.75 -8.74
C GLY A 62 -3.98 13.37 -9.25
N ASN A 63 -2.68 13.06 -9.20
CA ASN A 63 -2.12 11.79 -9.62
C ASN A 63 -0.87 11.44 -8.81
N TYR A 64 -0.46 10.18 -8.87
CA TYR A 64 0.83 9.73 -8.39
C TYR A 64 1.58 9.06 -9.54
N SER A 65 2.68 9.66 -9.99
CA SER A 65 3.51 9.14 -11.09
C SER A 65 2.70 8.76 -12.35
N GLY A 66 1.65 9.53 -12.66
CA GLY A 66 0.75 9.26 -13.80
C GLY A 66 -0.47 8.41 -13.48
N ILE A 67 -0.51 7.72 -12.33
CA ILE A 67 -1.66 6.93 -11.88
C ILE A 67 -2.74 7.86 -11.31
N ARG A 68 -3.96 7.74 -11.81
CA ARG A 68 -5.14 8.49 -11.35
C ARG A 68 -6.04 7.61 -10.50
N PRO A 69 -6.23 7.92 -9.21
CA PRO A 69 -7.15 7.16 -8.39
C PRO A 69 -8.61 7.51 -8.72
N VAL A 70 -9.48 6.52 -8.58
CA VAL A 70 -10.93 6.67 -8.70
C VAL A 70 -11.52 6.89 -7.33
N ARG A 71 -12.37 7.91 -7.18
CA ARG A 71 -13.08 8.15 -5.93
C ARG A 71 -14.30 7.23 -5.86
N LEU A 72 -14.31 6.34 -4.88
CA LEU A 72 -15.45 5.45 -4.64
C LEU A 72 -16.61 6.20 -3.96
N PRO A 73 -17.86 5.69 -4.09
CA PRO A 73 -19.00 6.17 -3.30
C PRO A 73 -18.75 6.10 -1.79
N SER A 74 -17.90 5.18 -1.34
CA SER A 74 -17.44 5.05 0.05
C SER A 74 -16.48 6.15 0.50
N ARG A 75 -16.20 7.15 -0.35
CA ARG A 75 -15.22 8.24 -0.17
C ARG A 75 -13.75 7.79 -0.12
N LYS A 76 -13.48 6.50 -0.29
CA LYS A 76 -12.11 5.97 -0.41
C LYS A 76 -11.54 6.20 -1.82
N LEU A 77 -10.22 6.16 -1.92
CA LEU A 77 -9.50 6.21 -3.20
C LEU A 77 -9.17 4.79 -3.64
N ALA A 78 -9.63 4.43 -4.84
CA ALA A 78 -9.30 3.19 -5.52
C ALA A 78 -8.16 3.46 -6.50
N TRP A 79 -7.02 2.81 -6.30
CA TRP A 79 -5.86 2.88 -7.18
C TRP A 79 -5.91 1.74 -8.19
N PRO A 80 -5.83 2.03 -9.51
CA PRO A 80 -5.86 0.99 -10.53
C PRO A 80 -4.59 0.14 -10.47
N LEU A 81 -4.75 -1.18 -10.38
CA LEU A 81 -3.62 -2.12 -10.31
C LEU A 81 -2.81 -2.15 -11.61
N ALA A 82 -3.50 -2.13 -12.76
CA ALA A 82 -2.86 -2.17 -14.07
C ALA A 82 -1.83 -1.04 -14.28
N ASP A 83 -2.09 0.16 -13.74
CA ASP A 83 -1.14 1.27 -13.89
C ASP A 83 -0.01 1.20 -12.85
N ILE A 84 -0.26 0.63 -11.67
CA ILE A 84 0.80 0.33 -10.69
C ILE A 84 1.76 -0.72 -11.24
N GLU A 85 1.23 -1.80 -11.83
CA GLU A 85 2.02 -2.87 -12.45
C GLU A 85 2.88 -2.36 -13.61
N LYS A 86 2.31 -1.50 -14.48
CA LYS A 86 3.06 -0.79 -15.53
C LYS A 86 4.19 0.08 -14.97
N LEU A 87 3.93 0.84 -13.91
CA LEU A 87 4.97 1.69 -13.30
C LEU A 87 6.13 0.87 -12.72
N LEU A 88 5.82 -0.29 -12.16
CA LEU A 88 6.81 -1.21 -11.63
C LEU A 88 7.49 -2.02 -12.74
N ASN A 89 7.12 -1.82 -14.00
CA ASN A 89 7.62 -2.54 -15.17
C ASN A 89 7.59 -4.07 -14.96
N ILE A 90 6.58 -4.57 -14.23
CA ILE A 90 6.38 -6.01 -14.02
C ILE A 90 6.08 -6.70 -15.36
N ASP A 91 5.59 -5.94 -16.34
CA ASP A 91 5.36 -6.37 -17.73
C ASP A 91 6.60 -6.29 -18.64
N GLY A 92 7.79 -5.97 -18.10
CA GLY A 92 8.98 -5.64 -18.89
C GLY A 92 10.20 -6.50 -18.60
N CYS A 93 10.04 -7.82 -18.59
CA CYS A 93 11.15 -8.77 -18.77
C CYS A 93 10.87 -9.66 -19.99
N ASP A 94 10.83 -9.06 -21.17
CA ASP A 94 10.96 -9.77 -22.44
C ASP A 94 11.58 -8.81 -23.47
N LYS A 95 12.91 -8.77 -23.50
CA LYS A 95 13.72 -8.39 -24.65
C LYS A 95 15.05 -9.11 -24.62
#